data_AF-A0A9D1MMV9-F1
#
_entry.id   AF-A0A9D1MMV9-F1
#
_cell.length_a   1.000
_cell.length_b   1.000
_cell.length_c   1.000
_cell.angle_alpha   90.00
_cell.angle_beta   90.00
_cell.angle_gamma   90.00
#
_symmetry.space_group_name_H-M   'P 1'
#
loop_
_entity.id
_entity.type
_entity.pdbx_description
1 polymer ?
#
loop_
_entity_poly.entity_id
_entity_poly.type
_entity_poly.pdbx_seq_one_letter_code
_entity_poly.pdbx_strand_id
1 'polypeptide(L)'
;MKGYPAPEGRFSLDDRLGELMAVPEGREIVKRVLCEAERRLSAQGKRMPKVSGVMLKMASGTRLSRIVERFAYSVPEEEIFKLNEELNKIEKPRKK
;
A
#
# COMPACT_ATOMS: atom_id res chain seq x y z
N MET A 1 -1.37 -0.75 17.66
CA MET A 1 -1.49 -0.48 16.21
C MET A 1 -1.77 0.99 16.05
N LYS A 2 -0.92 1.75 15.35
CA LYS A 2 -1.26 3.12 14.94
C LYS A 2 -2.38 3.00 13.89
N GLY A 3 -3.51 3.65 14.13
CA GLY A 3 -4.57 3.76 13.12
C GLY A 3 -4.19 4.83 12.11
N TYR A 4 -4.46 4.61 10.83
CA TYR A 4 -4.21 5.56 9.77
C TYR A 4 -5.51 6.29 9.40
N PRO A 5 -5.71 7.54 9.85
CA PRO A 5 -6.97 8.23 9.67
C PRO A 5 -7.23 8.56 8.20
N ALA A 6 -8.50 8.44 7.80
CA ALA A 6 -9.01 8.84 6.49
C ALA A 6 -10.29 9.68 6.67
N PRO A 7 -10.53 10.69 5.81
CA PRO A 7 -11.85 11.29 5.67
C PRO A 7 -12.90 10.24 5.27
N GLU A 8 -14.16 10.50 5.60
CA GLU A 8 -15.26 9.60 5.24
C GLU A 8 -15.32 9.36 3.73
N GLY A 9 -15.46 8.10 3.33
CA GLY A 9 -15.49 7.70 1.92
C GLY A 9 -14.14 7.75 1.19
N ARG A 10 -13.02 8.00 1.89
CA ARG A 10 -11.66 7.96 1.30
C ARG A 10 -10.89 6.72 1.71
N PHE A 11 -9.84 6.40 0.94
CA PHE A 11 -8.93 5.30 1.28
C PHE A 11 -7.89 5.70 2.33
N SER A 12 -7.44 4.75 3.14
CA SER A 12 -6.28 4.86 4.02
C SER A 12 -5.42 3.60 3.97
N LEU A 13 -4.29 3.62 4.68
CA LEU A 13 -3.44 2.44 4.85
C LEU A 13 -4.13 1.28 5.60
N ASP A 14 -5.23 1.54 6.32
CA ASP A 14 -6.00 0.50 6.98
C ASP A 14 -6.97 -0.25 6.04
N ASP A 15 -7.15 0.24 4.81
CA ASP A 15 -7.93 -0.46 3.80
C ASP A 15 -7.21 -1.68 3.23
N ARG A 16 -8.00 -2.60 2.69
CA ARG A 16 -7.48 -3.84 2.13
C ARG A 16 -6.85 -3.58 0.76
N LEU A 17 -5.75 -4.28 0.50
CA LEU A 17 -5.07 -4.23 -0.80
C LEU A 17 -6.03 -4.50 -1.96
N GLY A 18 -6.97 -5.44 -1.81
CA GLY A 18 -7.95 -5.75 -2.84
C GLY A 18 -8.88 -4.58 -3.17
N GLU A 19 -9.26 -3.78 -2.17
CA GLU A 19 -10.13 -2.61 -2.35
C GLU A 19 -9.39 -1.49 -3.08
N LEU A 20 -8.12 -1.26 -2.72
CA LEU A 20 -7.26 -0.31 -3.41
C LEU A 20 -6.97 -0.71 -4.86
N MET A 21 -6.67 -1.98 -5.09
CA MET A 21 -6.45 -2.49 -6.43
C MET A 21 -7.73 -2.55 -7.27
N ALA A 22 -8.92 -2.36 -6.70
CA ALA A 22 -10.15 -2.30 -7.48
C ALA A 22 -10.20 -1.03 -8.34
N VAL A 23 -9.63 0.09 -7.85
CA VAL A 23 -9.61 1.39 -8.52
C VAL A 23 -8.26 1.66 -9.23
N PRO A 24 -8.24 2.35 -10.39
CA PRO A 24 -6.99 2.63 -11.11
C PRO A 24 -5.95 3.40 -10.28
N GLU A 25 -6.37 4.43 -9.56
CA GLU A 25 -5.51 5.29 -8.76
C GLU A 25 -4.87 4.51 -7.60
N GLY A 26 -5.64 3.63 -6.97
CA GLY A 26 -5.15 2.77 -5.90
C GLY A 26 -4.15 1.72 -6.40
N ARG A 27 -4.34 1.16 -7.62
CA ARG A 27 -3.34 0.28 -8.24
C ARG A 27 -2.01 0.98 -8.46
N GLU A 28 -2.04 2.22 -8.94
CA GLU A 28 -0.81 2.99 -9.18
C GLU A 28 -0.07 3.29 -7.87
N ILE A 29 -0.78 3.61 -6.78
CA ILE A 29 -0.15 3.76 -5.46
C ILE A 29 0.49 2.45 -4.99
N VAL A 30 -0.23 1.33 -5.06
CA VAL A 30 0.32 0.01 -4.69
C VAL A 30 1.58 -0.31 -5.49
N LYS A 31 1.55 -0.06 -6.81
CA LYS A 31 2.71 -0.28 -7.68
C LYS A 31 3.90 0.60 -7.30
N ARG A 32 3.68 1.89 -7.01
CA ARG A 32 4.72 2.80 -6.52
C ARG A 32 5.35 2.31 -5.23
N VAL A 33 4.54 1.87 -4.27
CA VAL A 33 5.02 1.31 -2.98
C VAL A 33 5.90 0.09 -3.20
N LEU A 34 5.49 -0.84 -4.07
CA LEU A 34 6.27 -2.04 -4.39
C LEU A 34 7.57 -1.70 -5.12
N CYS A 35 7.54 -0.79 -6.09
CA CYS A 35 8.74 -0.32 -6.79
C CYS A 35 9.74 0.34 -5.85
N GLU A 36 9.27 1.16 -4.91
CA GLU A 36 10.12 1.84 -3.92
C GLU A 36 10.72 0.84 -2.93
N ALA A 37 9.93 -0.13 -2.47
CA ALA A 37 10.43 -1.24 -1.66
C ALA A 37 11.51 -2.06 -2.39
N GLU A 38 11.30 -2.35 -3.68
CA GLU A 38 12.29 -3.05 -4.51
C GLU A 38 13.59 -2.26 -4.65
N ARG A 39 13.51 -0.94 -4.90
CA ARG A 39 14.68 -0.06 -4.99
C ARG A 39 15.48 -0.05 -3.70
N ARG A 40 14.81 0.06 -2.55
CA ARG A 40 15.47 0.11 -1.23
C ARG A 40 16.07 -1.21 -0.82
N LEU A 41 15.37 -2.32 -1.06
CA LEU A 41 15.95 -3.65 -0.85
C LEU A 41 17.19 -3.84 -1.72
N SER A 42 17.12 -3.43 -3.00
CA SER A 42 18.25 -3.50 -3.92
C SER A 42 19.44 -2.66 -3.45
N ALA A 43 19.19 -1.45 -2.93
CA ALA A 43 20.23 -0.60 -2.33
C ALA A 43 20.89 -1.23 -1.09
N GLN A 44 20.16 -2.09 -0.36
CA GLN A 44 20.68 -2.88 0.76
C GLN A 44 21.33 -4.21 0.31
N GLY A 45 21.51 -4.44 -0.99
CA GLY A 45 22.03 -5.70 -1.53
C GLY A 45 21.07 -6.89 -1.43
N LYS A 46 19.78 -6.63 -1.13
CA LYS A 46 18.73 -7.65 -1.02
C LYS A 46 17.86 -7.64 -2.26
N ARG A 47 17.37 -8.81 -2.66
CA ARG A 47 16.35 -8.92 -3.73
C ARG A 47 14.96 -8.99 -3.14
N MET A 48 14.06 -8.17 -3.66
CA MET A 48 12.64 -8.35 -3.40
C MET A 48 12.18 -9.66 -4.04
N PRO A 49 11.40 -10.51 -3.34
CA PRO A 49 10.75 -11.64 -3.97
C PRO A 49 9.88 -11.16 -5.12
N LYS A 50 9.91 -11.86 -6.26
CA LYS A 50 9.03 -11.52 -7.40
C LYS A 50 7.58 -11.58 -6.94
N VAL A 51 6.95 -10.41 -6.82
CA VAL A 51 5.53 -10.32 -6.47
C VAL A 51 4.72 -10.60 -7.73
N SER A 52 4.17 -11.81 -7.83
CA SER A 52 3.28 -12.17 -8.94
C SER A 52 1.88 -11.59 -8.74
N GLY A 53 1.12 -11.42 -9.83
CA GLY A 53 -0.29 -11.01 -9.75
C GLY A 53 -1.15 -11.98 -8.92
N VAL A 54 -0.78 -13.27 -8.87
CA VAL A 54 -1.43 -14.27 -8.02
C VAL A 54 -1.14 -14.00 -6.54
N MET A 55 0.09 -13.64 -6.19
CA MET A 55 0.47 -13.27 -4.83
C MET A 55 -0.26 -12.01 -4.36
N LEU A 56 -0.43 -11.01 -5.24
CA LEU A 56 -1.23 -9.81 -4.93
C LEU A 56 -2.71 -10.12 -4.73
N LYS A 57 -3.28 -11.04 -5.54
CA LYS A 57 -4.65 -11.52 -5.34
C LYS A 57 -4.81 -12.26 -4.01
N MET A 58 -3.85 -13.10 -3.63
CA MET A 58 -3.86 -13.76 -2.31
C MET A 58 -3.72 -12.76 -1.16
N ALA A 59 -2.93 -11.71 -1.36
CA ALA A 59 -2.78 -10.61 -0.40
C ALA A 59 -3.96 -9.63 -0.39
N SER A 60 -5.00 -9.82 -1.23
CA SER A 60 -6.12 -8.89 -1.35
C SER A 60 -6.88 -8.63 -0.05
N GLY A 61 -6.93 -9.61 0.86
CA GLY A 61 -7.54 -9.47 2.19
C GLY A 61 -6.64 -8.78 3.23
N THR A 62 -5.39 -8.51 2.90
CA THR A 62 -4.41 -7.91 3.80
C THR A 62 -4.50 -6.39 3.74
N ARG A 63 -4.42 -5.73 4.91
CA ARG A 63 -4.33 -4.27 4.98
C ARG A 63 -3.04 -3.77 4.36
N LEU A 64 -3.09 -2.62 3.68
CA LEU A 64 -1.88 -2.04 3.12
C LEU A 64 -0.85 -1.69 4.20
N SER A 65 -1.28 -1.26 5.39
CA SER A 65 -0.43 -1.01 6.55
C SER A 65 0.43 -2.23 6.93
N ARG A 66 -0.14 -3.44 6.92
CA ARG A 66 0.61 -4.69 7.18
C ARG A 66 1.66 -5.00 6.11
N ILE A 67 1.37 -4.64 4.86
CA ILE A 67 2.31 -4.80 3.74
C ILE A 67 3.45 -3.81 3.93
N VAL A 68 3.13 -2.54 4.17
CA VAL A 68 4.10 -1.49 4.46
C VAL A 68 4.94 -1.85 5.68
N GLU A 69 4.35 -2.33 6.79
CA GLU A 69 5.06 -2.80 7.99
C GLU A 69 6.08 -3.92 7.69
N ARG A 70 5.72 -4.88 6.84
CA ARG A 70 6.66 -5.93 6.40
C ARG A 70 7.85 -5.36 5.64
N PHE A 71 7.66 -4.22 4.98
CA PHE A 71 8.71 -3.48 4.28
C PHE A 71 9.24 -2.28 5.09
N ALA A 72 8.70 -2.00 6.29
CA ALA A 72 8.92 -0.75 7.03
C ALA A 72 10.32 -0.65 7.64
N TYR A 73 11.04 -1.77 7.78
CA TYR A 73 12.49 -1.73 8.01
C TYR A 73 13.24 -0.96 6.90
N SER A 74 12.62 -0.76 5.75
CA SER A 74 13.15 0.01 4.63
C SER A 74 12.45 1.35 4.42
N VAL A 75 11.27 1.62 5.00
CA VAL A 75 10.45 2.81 4.71
C VAL A 75 10.33 3.71 5.96
N PRO A 76 10.86 4.95 5.93
CA PRO A 76 10.71 5.95 6.99
C PRO A 76 9.26 6.24 7.33
N GLU A 77 8.98 6.50 8.60
CA GLU A 77 7.63 6.78 9.09
C GLU A 77 6.98 7.99 8.39
N GLU A 78 7.76 9.02 8.05
CA GLU A 78 7.28 10.19 7.31
C GLU A 78 6.74 9.84 5.92
N GLU A 79 7.36 8.87 5.24
CA GLU A 79 6.89 8.41 3.93
C GLU A 79 5.62 7.58 4.06
N ILE A 80 5.48 6.82 5.15
CA ILE A 80 4.25 6.09 5.47
C ILE A 80 3.10 7.09 5.70
N PHE A 81 3.35 8.20 6.39
CA PHE A 81 2.35 9.24 6.59
C PHE A 81 1.95 9.91 5.28
N LYS A 82 2.93 10.31 4.45
CA LYS A 82 2.67 10.88 3.11
C LYS A 82 1.87 9.93 2.22
N LEU A 83 2.19 8.64 2.26
CA LEU A 83 1.44 7.61 1.54
C LEU A 83 -0.02 7.56 1.99
N ASN A 84 -0.28 7.67 3.30
CA ASN A 84 -1.65 7.75 3.81
C ASN A 84 -2.38 9.01 3.33
N GLU A 85 -1.71 10.17 3.29
CA GLU A 85 -2.30 11.40 2.75
C GLU A 85 -2.59 11.31 1.25
N GLU A 86 -1.76 10.61 0.48
CA GLU A 86 -2.03 10.33 -0.93
C GLU A 86 -3.27 9.43 -1.09
N LEU A 87 -3.40 8.38 -0.26
CA LEU A 87 -4.57 7.50 -0.25
C LEU A 87 -5.85 8.24 0.12
N ASN A 88 -5.76 9.16 1.08
CA ASN A 88 -6.90 9.98 1.53
C ASN A 88 -7.47 10.88 0.41
N LYS A 89 -6.75 11.06 -0.71
CA LYS A 89 -7.25 11.77 -1.90
C LYS A 89 -8.09 10.90 -2.81
N ILE A 90 -8.02 9.57 -2.69
CA ILE A 90 -8.77 8.64 -3.53
C ILE A 90 -10.14 8.37 -2.91
N GLU A 91 -11.19 8.54 -3.71
CA GLU A 91 -12.56 8.19 -3.31
C GLU A 91 -12.78 6.68 -3.39
N LYS A 92 -13.40 6.14 -2.36
CA LYS A 92 -13.89 4.76 -2.38
C LYS A 92 -15.06 4.67 -3.36
N PRO A 93 -15.11 3.65 -4.22
CA PRO A 93 -16.29 3.42 -5.02
C PRO A 93 -17.48 3.19 -4.10
N ARG A 94 -18.56 3.95 -4.30
CA ARG A 94 -19.80 3.74 -3.56
C ARG A 94 -20.25 2.31 -3.83
N LYS A 95 -20.40 1.50 -2.77
CA LYS A 95 -21.04 0.19 -2.89
C LYS A 95 -22.45 0.44 -3.45
N LYS A 96 -22.68 -0.01 -4.68
CA LYS A 96 -24.04 -0.14 -5.22
C LYS A 96 -24.79 -1.22 -4.48
#